data_AF-A0A7S1E4X6-F1
#
_entry.id   AF-A0A7S1E4X6-F1
#
_cell.length_a   1.000
_cell.length_b   1.000
_cell.length_c   1.000
_cell.angle_alpha   90.00
_cell.angle_beta   90.00
_cell.angle_gamma   90.00
#
_symmetry.space_group_name_H-M   'P 1'
#
loop_
_entity.id
_entity.type
_entity.pdbx_description
1 polymer ?
#
loop_
_entity_poly.entity_id
_entity_poly.type
_entity_poly.pdbx_seq_one_letter_code
_entity_poly.pdbx_strand_id
1 'polypeptide(L)'
;PVWWHCKHLLTPDAVGGFDRVMVVDGTVQLGGLNVRHLLRTMRGNSLDIAHPSVSHGSGCYAGRLLQRSGVLLRLTDFVEMLCPLLTASSWAVFHQKLLQPDIAFRGVGYDQLVKSVTQVDRMGVVDGA
;
A
#
# COMPACT_ATOMS: atom_id res chain seq x y z
N PRO A 1 16.91 4.16 -0.74
CA PRO A 1 15.50 3.86 -1.11
C PRO A 1 14.58 3.82 0.12
N VAL A 2 13.30 4.22 0.01
CA VAL A 2 12.34 4.27 1.14
C VAL A 2 12.24 2.93 1.90
N TRP A 3 12.35 1.82 1.18
CA TRP A 3 12.26 0.46 1.74
C TRP A 3 13.43 0.09 2.66
N TRP A 4 14.62 0.64 2.42
CA TRP A 4 15.74 0.47 3.34
C TRP A 4 15.44 1.12 4.70
N HIS A 5 14.90 2.35 4.71
CA HIS A 5 14.50 3.02 5.94
C HIS A 5 13.38 2.27 6.64
N CYS A 6 12.39 1.78 5.89
CA CYS A 6 11.31 0.96 6.44
C CYS A 6 11.84 -0.30 7.15
N LYS A 7 12.79 -1.01 6.53
CA LYS A 7 13.40 -2.22 7.09
C LYS A 7 14.09 -1.94 8.44
N HIS A 8 14.82 -0.83 8.55
CA HIS A 8 15.70 -0.58 9.70
C HIS A 8 15.08 0.33 10.77
N LEU A 9 14.16 1.23 10.41
CA LEU A 9 13.64 2.28 11.29
C LEU A 9 12.15 2.10 11.63
N LEU A 10 11.37 1.47 10.76
CA LEU A 10 9.93 1.24 10.96
C LEU A 10 9.67 -0.21 11.35
N THR A 11 10.32 -0.67 12.42
CA THR A 11 10.05 -2.01 12.98
C THR A 11 8.61 -2.08 13.52
N PRO A 12 8.03 -3.29 13.65
CA PRO A 12 6.68 -3.45 14.21
C PRO A 12 6.53 -2.77 15.58
N ASP A 13 7.55 -2.87 16.43
CA ASP A 13 7.57 -2.23 17.75
C ASP A 13 7.61 -0.69 17.64
N ALA A 14 8.42 -0.15 16.72
CA ALA A 14 8.52 1.29 16.50
C ALA A 14 7.19 1.91 16.06
N VAL A 15 6.35 1.14 15.36
CA VAL A 15 5.03 1.60 14.89
C VAL A 15 3.86 1.09 15.74
N GLY A 16 4.13 0.44 16.88
CA GLY A 16 3.11 -0.25 17.69
C GLY A 16 1.99 0.64 18.24
N GLY A 17 2.21 1.96 18.30
CA GLY A 17 1.19 2.95 18.70
C GLY A 17 0.25 3.40 17.58
N PHE A 18 0.44 2.92 16.34
CA PHE A 18 -0.34 3.34 15.19
C PHE A 18 -1.24 2.21 14.67
N ASP A 19 -2.49 2.54 14.34
CA ASP A 19 -3.43 1.58 13.75
C ASP A 19 -2.99 1.11 12.34
N ARG A 20 -2.32 2.01 11.61
CA ARG A 20 -2.01 1.90 10.19
C ARG A 20 -0.64 2.49 9.89
N VAL A 21 0.05 1.92 8.92
CA VAL A 21 1.34 2.40 8.43
C VAL A 21 1.21 2.75 6.96
N MET A 22 1.48 4.00 6.61
CA MET A 22 1.53 4.47 5.22
C MET A 22 2.99 4.67 4.83
N VAL A 23 3.41 4.04 3.73
CA VAL A 23 4.73 4.27 3.15
C VAL A 23 4.54 5.07 1.88
N VAL A 24 5.25 6.19 1.75
CA VAL A 24 5.19 7.05 0.56
C VAL A 24 6.55 7.09 -0.09
N ASP A 25 6.63 6.57 -1.31
CA ASP A 25 7.80 6.71 -2.15
C ASP A 25 7.88 8.11 -2.73
N GLY A 26 9.08 8.69 -2.76
CA GLY A 26 9.31 10.06 -3.21
C GLY A 26 8.96 10.32 -4.67
N THR A 27 8.72 9.27 -5.47
CA THR A 27 8.26 9.39 -6.87
C THR A 27 6.75 9.54 -7.01
N VAL A 28 5.98 9.32 -5.95
CA VAL A 28 4.51 9.42 -6.00
C VAL A 28 4.06 10.84 -5.69
N GLN A 29 3.34 11.43 -6.63
CA GLN A 29 2.62 12.67 -6.40
C GLN A 29 1.24 12.36 -5.82
N LEU A 30 1.03 12.74 -4.56
CA LEU A 30 -0.23 12.58 -3.83
C LEU A 30 -1.09 13.85 -3.85
N GLY A 31 -0.88 14.74 -4.82
CA GLY A 31 -1.61 16.00 -4.93
C GLY A 31 -3.12 15.75 -5.02
N GLY A 32 -3.85 16.04 -3.94
CA GLY A 32 -5.29 15.77 -3.82
C GLY A 32 -5.66 14.67 -2.83
N LEU A 33 -4.70 13.94 -2.26
CA LEU A 33 -4.96 12.80 -1.37
C LEU A 33 -5.72 13.21 -0.10
N ASN A 34 -6.93 12.68 0.02
CA ASN A 34 -7.81 12.67 1.17
C ASN A 34 -7.59 11.39 1.98
N VAL A 35 -6.61 11.45 2.88
CA VAL A 35 -6.27 10.35 3.80
C VAL A 35 -7.48 9.90 4.63
N ARG A 36 -8.40 10.80 4.98
CA ARG A 36 -9.62 10.42 5.74
C ARG A 36 -10.55 9.55 4.91
N HIS A 37 -10.72 9.87 3.63
CA HIS A 37 -11.48 9.03 2.69
C HIS A 37 -10.81 7.67 2.52
N LEU A 38 -9.49 7.65 2.30
CA LEU A 38 -8.72 6.42 2.20
C LEU A 38 -8.91 5.51 3.44
N LEU A 39 -8.75 6.07 4.64
CA LEU A 39 -8.94 5.34 5.90
C LEU A 39 -10.38 4.85 6.09
N ARG A 40 -11.37 5.68 5.74
CA ARG A 40 -12.79 5.30 5.84
C ARG A 40 -13.12 4.15 4.89
N THR A 41 -12.65 4.22 3.65
CA THR A 41 -12.87 3.16 2.65
C THR A 41 -12.16 1.88 3.05
N MET A 42 -10.91 1.97 3.54
CA MET A 42 -10.15 0.83 4.05
C MET A 42 -10.89 0.14 5.21
N ARG A 43 -11.36 0.91 6.20
CA ARG A 43 -12.12 0.36 7.35
C ARG A 43 -13.46 -0.23 6.93
N GLY A 44 -14.23 0.49 6.12
CA GLY A 44 -15.56 0.07 5.68
C GLY A 44 -15.56 -1.19 4.80
N ASN A 45 -14.44 -1.50 4.14
CA ASN A 45 -14.30 -2.67 3.27
C ASN A 45 -13.33 -3.72 3.84
N SER A 46 -12.91 -3.57 5.10
CA SER A 46 -11.97 -4.47 5.78
C SER A 46 -10.73 -4.76 4.95
N LEU A 47 -10.13 -3.73 4.35
CA LEU A 47 -8.88 -3.88 3.60
C LEU A 47 -7.71 -3.98 4.55
N ASP A 48 -6.81 -4.91 4.26
CA ASP A 48 -5.54 -5.12 4.95
C ASP A 48 -4.45 -4.20 4.39
N ILE A 49 -4.47 -4.02 3.06
CA ILE A 49 -3.57 -3.12 2.33
C ILE A 49 -4.41 -2.32 1.34
N ALA A 50 -4.19 -1.01 1.33
CA ALA A 50 -4.78 -0.12 0.35
C ALA A 50 -3.69 0.68 -0.37
N HIS A 51 -3.97 1.06 -1.61
CA HIS A 51 -3.19 2.07 -2.34
C HIS A 51 -4.14 3.19 -2.75
N PRO A 52 -3.79 4.47 -2.57
CA PRO A 52 -4.57 5.54 -3.18
C PRO A 52 -4.42 5.52 -4.70
N SER A 53 -5.49 5.72 -5.44
CA SER A 53 -5.37 5.96 -6.88
C SER A 53 -4.51 7.19 -7.14
N VAL A 54 -3.80 7.23 -8.27
CA VAL A 54 -2.94 8.36 -8.64
C VAL A 54 -3.54 9.16 -9.79
N SER A 55 -3.19 10.45 -9.85
CA SER A 55 -3.58 11.34 -10.93
C SER A 55 -2.98 10.91 -12.27
N HIS A 56 -3.67 11.28 -13.35
CA HIS A 56 -3.16 11.13 -14.71
C HIS A 56 -1.89 11.97 -14.87
N GLY A 57 -0.79 11.33 -15.31
CA GLY A 57 0.54 11.95 -15.38
C GLY A 57 1.50 11.56 -14.25
N SER A 58 1.03 10.84 -13.22
CA SER A 58 1.92 10.19 -12.25
C SER A 58 2.69 9.05 -12.94
N GLY A 59 3.98 8.92 -12.65
CA GLY A 59 4.89 7.92 -13.24
C GLY A 59 4.62 6.47 -12.82
N CYS A 60 3.39 6.15 -12.42
CA CYS A 60 3.02 4.81 -11.97
C CYS A 60 2.89 3.85 -13.15
N TYR A 61 3.46 2.66 -12.98
CA TYR A 61 3.62 1.70 -14.06
C TYR A 61 2.24 1.14 -14.50
N ALA A 62 1.97 1.24 -15.80
CA ALA A 62 0.86 0.56 -16.51
C ALA A 62 -0.57 1.09 -16.29
N GLY A 63 -0.78 2.28 -15.74
CA GLY A 63 -2.11 2.92 -15.68
C GLY A 63 -3.14 2.25 -14.76
N ARG A 64 -2.77 1.12 -14.12
CA ARG A 64 -3.64 0.35 -13.22
C ARG A 64 -3.99 1.11 -11.96
N LEU A 65 -3.13 2.02 -11.51
CA LEU A 65 -3.37 2.87 -10.36
C LEU A 65 -4.09 4.19 -10.70
N LEU A 66 -4.32 4.50 -11.98
CA LEU A 66 -4.97 5.75 -12.37
C LEU A 66 -6.35 5.85 -11.75
N GLN A 67 -6.68 7.04 -11.27
CA GLN A 67 -7.98 7.35 -10.72
C GLN A 67 -9.08 7.16 -11.76
N ARG A 68 -10.17 6.48 -11.37
CA ARG A 68 -11.34 6.26 -12.23
C ARG A 68 -12.54 7.06 -11.73
N SER A 69 -13.19 7.78 -12.65
CA SER A 69 -14.41 8.51 -12.34
C SER A 69 -15.54 7.55 -11.97
N GLY A 70 -16.32 7.88 -10.93
CA GLY A 70 -17.45 7.08 -10.47
C GLY A 70 -17.11 5.76 -9.77
N VAL A 71 -15.82 5.46 -9.57
CA VAL A 71 -15.35 4.28 -8.83
C VAL A 71 -14.93 4.72 -7.42
N LEU A 72 -15.30 3.94 -6.40
CA LEU A 72 -14.90 4.18 -5.00
C LEU A 72 -13.69 3.32 -4.61
N LEU A 73 -13.75 2.05 -4.94
CA LEU A 73 -12.79 1.03 -4.54
C LEU A 73 -12.69 0.00 -5.66
N ARG A 74 -11.45 -0.36 -5.96
CA ARG A 74 -11.12 -1.50 -6.81
C ARG A 74 -10.46 -2.54 -5.94
N LEU A 75 -11.21 -3.57 -5.55
CA LEU A 75 -10.62 -4.78 -5.00
C LEU A 75 -9.72 -5.37 -6.07
N THR A 76 -8.46 -5.55 -5.73
CA THR A 76 -7.47 -6.03 -6.67
C THR A 76 -6.39 -6.73 -5.91
N ASP A 77 -5.76 -7.68 -6.59
CA ASP A 77 -4.51 -8.22 -6.10
C ASP A 77 -3.44 -7.13 -6.22
N PHE A 78 -3.43 -6.33 -7.30
CA PHE A 78 -2.35 -5.39 -7.61
C PHE A 78 -2.34 -4.11 -6.74
N VAL A 79 -1.43 -4.05 -5.76
CA VAL A 79 -1.02 -2.82 -5.06
C VAL A 79 0.46 -2.55 -5.32
N GLU A 80 0.77 -1.44 -5.98
CA GLU A 80 2.17 -1.06 -6.21
C GLU A 80 2.81 -0.59 -4.90
N MET A 81 4.06 -0.99 -4.66
CA MET A 81 4.82 -0.65 -3.44
C MET A 81 5.44 0.75 -3.52
N LEU A 82 4.65 1.70 -3.98
CA LEU A 82 5.02 3.11 -4.05
C LEU A 82 4.26 3.92 -2.99
N CYS A 83 2.99 3.63 -2.75
CA CYS A 83 2.21 4.32 -1.72
C CYS A 83 1.26 3.41 -0.92
N PRO A 84 1.71 2.26 -0.38
CA PRO A 84 0.81 1.37 0.34
C PRO A 84 0.45 1.93 1.73
N LEU A 85 -0.80 1.73 2.12
CA LEU A 85 -1.33 1.90 3.47
C LEU A 85 -1.71 0.52 4.02
N LEU A 86 -1.06 0.09 5.09
CA LEU A 86 -1.22 -1.24 5.68
C LEU A 86 -1.86 -1.14 7.07
N THR A 87 -2.59 -2.19 7.48
CA THR A 87 -2.87 -2.39 8.91
C THR A 87 -1.58 -2.59 9.70
N ALA A 88 -1.56 -2.26 10.99
CA ALA A 88 -0.41 -2.54 11.85
C ALA A 88 -0.04 -4.04 11.84
N SER A 89 -1.04 -4.93 11.85
CA SER A 89 -0.85 -6.38 11.72
C SER A 89 -0.27 -6.76 10.36
N SER A 90 -0.79 -6.21 9.26
CA SER A 90 -0.25 -6.46 7.92
C SER A 90 1.16 -5.90 7.78
N TRP A 91 1.47 -4.76 8.40
CA TRP A 91 2.82 -4.20 8.45
C TRP A 91 3.79 -5.14 9.16
N ALA A 92 3.41 -5.71 10.31
CA ALA A 92 4.27 -6.63 11.05
C ALA A 92 4.65 -7.85 10.20
N VAL A 93 3.66 -8.46 9.54
CA VAL A 93 3.90 -9.61 8.65
C VAL A 93 4.70 -9.20 7.42
N PHE A 94 4.38 -8.06 6.81
CA PHE A 94 5.09 -7.52 5.66
C PHE A 94 6.56 -7.26 5.98
N HIS A 95 6.84 -6.62 7.12
CA HIS A 95 8.19 -6.30 7.57
C HIS A 95 9.00 -7.57 7.81
N GLN A 96 8.46 -8.52 8.59
CA GLN A 96 9.15 -9.76 8.93
C GLN A 96 9.38 -10.67 7.72
N LYS A 97 8.38 -10.80 6.84
CA LYS A 97 8.43 -11.80 5.77
C LYS A 97 8.92 -11.26 4.43
N LEU A 98 8.78 -9.96 4.16
CA LEU A 98 9.19 -9.37 2.88
C LEU A 98 10.41 -8.45 3.02
N LEU A 99 10.46 -7.57 4.03
CA LEU A 99 11.57 -6.62 4.18
C LEU A 99 12.82 -7.25 4.80
N GLN A 100 12.68 -7.99 5.89
CA GLN A 100 13.83 -8.62 6.54
C GLN A 100 14.65 -9.54 5.63
N PRO A 101 14.03 -10.46 4.85
CA PRO A 101 14.76 -11.33 3.94
C PRO A 101 15.10 -10.70 2.58
N ASP A 102 14.90 -9.38 2.41
CA ASP A 102 15.19 -8.64 1.16
C ASP A 102 14.47 -9.17 -0.09
N ILE A 103 13.27 -9.73 0.08
CA ILE A 103 12.44 -10.20 -1.05
C ILE A 103 11.44 -9.13 -1.53
N ALA A 104 11.38 -7.99 -0.84
CA ALA A 104 10.57 -6.86 -1.25
C ALA A 104 11.15 -6.16 -2.49
N PHE A 105 10.67 -6.53 -3.68
CA PHE A 105 10.99 -5.86 -4.93
C PHE A 105 9.82 -4.99 -5.45
N ARG A 106 10.05 -4.19 -6.49
CA ARG A 106 9.01 -3.42 -7.19
C ARG A 106 8.72 -4.06 -8.54
N GLY A 107 7.46 -4.28 -8.88
CA GLY A 107 7.10 -4.80 -10.20
C GLY A 107 5.67 -5.33 -10.32
N VAL A 108 5.32 -5.74 -11.54
CA VAL A 108 4.06 -6.43 -11.84
C VAL A 108 4.07 -7.81 -11.20
N GLY A 109 2.98 -8.18 -10.51
CA GLY A 109 2.86 -9.47 -9.83
C GLY A 109 3.37 -9.47 -8.38
N TYR A 110 3.85 -8.32 -7.87
CA TYR A 110 4.28 -8.20 -6.47
C TYR A 110 3.17 -8.54 -5.48
N ASP A 111 1.93 -8.27 -5.86
CA ASP A 111 0.74 -8.69 -5.14
C ASP A 111 0.63 -10.19 -4.89
N GLN A 112 0.97 -11.00 -5.89
CA GLN A 112 0.97 -12.45 -5.75
C GLN A 112 2.07 -12.91 -4.79
N LEU A 113 3.22 -12.24 -4.79
CA LEU A 113 4.27 -12.46 -3.78
C LEU A 113 3.76 -12.09 -2.39
N VAL A 114 3.18 -10.89 -2.22
CA VAL A 114 2.62 -10.45 -0.94
C VAL A 114 1.61 -11.47 -0.43
N LYS A 115 0.65 -11.87 -1.25
CA LYS A 115 -0.36 -12.88 -0.89
C LYS A 115 0.28 -14.21 -0.48
N SER A 116 1.16 -14.75 -1.31
CA SER A 116 1.77 -16.07 -1.06
C SER A 116 2.64 -16.10 0.19
N VAL A 117 3.35 -15.01 0.48
CA VAL A 117 4.28 -14.93 1.61
C VAL A 117 3.58 -14.51 2.91
N THR A 118 2.70 -13.50 2.83
CA THR A 118 2.11 -12.85 4.01
C THR A 118 0.75 -13.40 4.38
N GLN A 119 0.05 -14.09 3.47
CA GLN A 119 -1.37 -14.46 3.60
C GLN A 119 -2.32 -13.26 3.79
N VAL A 120 -1.85 -12.04 3.53
CA VAL A 120 -2.69 -10.85 3.47
C VAL A 120 -3.51 -10.91 2.18
N ASP A 121 -4.84 -10.91 2.31
CA ASP A 121 -5.71 -11.24 1.17
C ASP A 121 -6.54 -10.05 0.69
N ARG A 122 -6.95 -9.15 1.60
CA ARG A 122 -7.86 -8.04 1.25
C ARG A 122 -7.07 -6.80 0.85
N MET A 123 -6.78 -6.71 -0.44
CA MET A 123 -6.07 -5.58 -1.04
C MET A 123 -6.97 -4.77 -1.98
N GLY A 124 -6.68 -3.48 -2.12
CA GLY A 124 -7.45 -2.64 -3.03
C GLY A 124 -6.84 -1.29 -3.36
N VAL A 125 -7.26 -0.73 -4.49
CA VAL A 125 -6.97 0.65 -4.88
C VAL A 125 -8.18 1.50 -4.58
N VAL A 126 -8.02 2.54 -3.77
CA VAL A 126 -9.09 3.47 -3.39
C VAL A 126 -9.08 4.66 -4.33
N ASP A 127 -10.19 4.84 -5.05
CA ASP A 127 -10.40 5.98 -5.95
C ASP A 127 -11.03 7.16 -5.20
N GLY A 128 -10.68 8.37 -5.63
CA GLY A 128 -11.16 9.61 -4.98
C GLY A 128 -10.58 9.84 -3.59
N ALA A 129 -9.47 9.15 -3.28
CA ALA A 129 -8.58 9.51 -2.19
C ALA A 129 -7.84 10.76 -2.61
#